data_AF-A0AB38FXM6-F1
#
_entry.id   AF-A0AB38FXM6-F1
#
_cell.length_a   1.000
_cell.length_b   1.000
_cell.length_c   1.000
_cell.angle_alpha   90.00
_cell.angle_beta   90.00
_cell.angle_gamma   90.00
#
_symmetry.space_group_name_H-M   'P 1'
#
loop_
_entity.id
_entity.type
_entity.pdbx_description
1 polymer ?
#
loop_
_entity_poly.entity_id
_entity_poly.type
_entity_poly.pdbx_seq_one_letter_code
_entity_poly.pdbx_strand_id
1 'polypeptide(L)'
;MSVTLSQPIKRGDQEIKSVAITDTIKQAGSLRGLRLVDVLNFDYDAVSTLLTRVTAPQLTTTDISSMATGDFTALCEEITPF
;
A
#
# COMPACT_ATOMS: atom_id res chain seq x y z
N MET A 1 2.59 -10.75 3.09
CA MET A 1 1.36 -11.27 3.73
C MET A 1 0.21 -10.34 3.37
N SER A 2 -0.99 -10.57 3.93
CA SER A 2 -2.20 -9.80 3.60
C SER A 2 -2.79 -9.09 4.81
N VAL A 3 -3.17 -7.83 4.63
CA VAL A 3 -3.87 -7.00 5.60
C VAL A 3 -5.37 -7.07 5.31
N THR A 4 -6.17 -7.43 6.32
CA THR A 4 -7.64 -7.32 6.24
C THR A 4 -8.05 -5.91 6.59
N LEU A 5 -8.82 -5.26 5.70
CA LEU A 5 -9.26 -3.88 5.88
C LEU A 5 -10.43 -3.82 6.85
N SER A 6 -10.35 -2.91 7.82
CA SER A 6 -11.46 -2.58 8.71
C SER A 6 -12.60 -1.91 7.94
N GLN A 7 -12.27 -1.14 6.90
CA GLN A 7 -13.23 -0.56 5.96
C GLN A 7 -12.96 -1.05 4.54
N PRO A 8 -13.83 -1.90 3.97
CA PRO A 8 -13.64 -2.37 2.61
C PRO A 8 -13.64 -1.24 1.59
N ILE A 9 -12.77 -1.33 0.59
CA ILE A 9 -12.74 -0.40 -0.54
C ILE A 9 -13.78 -0.85 -1.56
N LYS A 10 -14.64 0.07 -2.00
CA LYS A 10 -15.64 -0.17 -3.05
C LYS A 10 -15.17 0.37 -4.40
N ARG A 11 -15.03 -0.51 -5.39
CA ARG A 11 -14.75 -0.16 -6.79
C ARG A 11 -15.87 -0.68 -7.68
N GLY A 12 -16.87 0.16 -7.92
CA GLY A 12 -18.10 -0.26 -8.60
C GLY A 12 -18.76 -1.40 -7.82
N ASP A 13 -18.91 -2.55 -8.48
CA ASP A 13 -19.50 -3.76 -7.88
C ASP A 13 -18.48 -4.60 -7.07
N GLN A 14 -17.20 -4.26 -7.12
CA GLN A 14 -16.16 -4.98 -6.38
C GLN A 14 -15.97 -4.39 -4.98
N GLU A 15 -15.87 -5.28 -4.00
CA GLU A 15 -15.53 -4.95 -2.61
C GLU A 15 -14.19 -5.60 -2.25
N ILE A 16 -13.16 -4.79 -1.99
CA ILE A 16 -11.83 -5.25 -1.59
C ILE A 16 -11.80 -5.26 -0.06
N LYS A 17 -11.73 -6.45 0.53
CA LYS A 17 -11.68 -6.66 2.00
C LYS A 17 -10.29 -6.94 2.53
N SER A 18 -9.37 -7.33 1.65
CA SER A 18 -8.01 -7.68 2.02
C SER A 18 -7.06 -7.30 0.90
N VAL A 19 -5.88 -6.82 1.29
CA VAL A 19 -4.82 -6.37 0.39
C VAL A 19 -3.54 -7.08 0.79
N ALA A 20 -2.89 -7.74 -0.17
CA ALA A 20 -1.59 -8.37 0.03
C ALA A 20 -0.46 -7.50 -0.51
N ILE A 21 0.68 -7.49 0.19
CA ILE A 21 1.93 -6.99 -0.36
C ILE A 21 2.56 -8.10 -1.23
N THR A 22 2.86 -7.77 -2.48
CA THR A 22 3.41 -8.70 -3.48
C THR A 22 4.94 -8.76 -3.39
N ASP A 23 5.52 -9.80 -3.98
CA ASP A 23 6.98 -9.94 -4.06
C ASP A 23 7.68 -8.81 -4.84
N THR A 24 6.93 -7.98 -5.57
CA THR A 24 7.46 -6.78 -6.24
C THR A 24 8.17 -5.84 -5.27
N ILE A 25 7.81 -5.83 -3.98
CA ILE A 25 8.49 -5.01 -2.97
C ILE A 25 9.98 -5.35 -2.83
N LYS A 26 10.37 -6.61 -3.09
CA LYS A 26 11.77 -7.08 -3.03
C LYS A 26 12.63 -6.60 -4.21
N GLN A 27 12.02 -5.97 -5.21
CA GLN A 27 12.72 -5.46 -6.38
C GLN A 27 13.04 -3.97 -6.14
N ALA A 28 14.32 -3.59 -6.25
CA ALA A 28 14.74 -2.19 -6.12
C ALA A 28 14.00 -1.24 -7.08
N GLY A 29 13.50 -1.76 -8.20
CA GLY A 29 12.67 -1.00 -9.14
C GLY A 29 11.35 -0.48 -8.54
N SER A 30 10.82 -1.10 -7.47
CA SER A 30 9.63 -0.63 -6.76
C SER A 30 9.84 0.76 -6.12
N LEU A 31 11.10 1.14 -5.85
CA LEU A 31 11.51 2.43 -5.30
C LEU A 31 11.81 3.49 -6.37
N ARG A 32 11.64 3.20 -7.67
CA ARG A 32 11.97 4.15 -8.73
C ARG A 32 11.24 5.49 -8.53
N GLY A 33 12.01 6.57 -8.50
CA GLY A 33 11.50 7.93 -8.30
C GLY A 33 11.09 8.25 -6.86
N LEU A 34 11.33 7.35 -5.90
CA LEU A 34 11.14 7.58 -4.47
C LEU A 34 12.50 7.78 -3.80
N ARG A 35 12.52 8.61 -2.77
CA ARG A 35 13.65 8.66 -1.84
C ARG A 35 13.45 7.56 -0.81
N LEU A 36 14.45 6.69 -0.65
CA LEU A 36 14.36 5.58 0.31
C LEU A 36 14.11 6.08 1.74
N VAL A 37 14.72 7.19 2.15
CA VAL A 37 14.52 7.78 3.49
C VAL A 37 13.07 8.22 3.74
N ASP A 38 12.35 8.68 2.71
CA ASP A 38 10.96 9.10 2.87
C ASP A 38 10.06 7.88 3.06
N VAL A 39 10.33 6.78 2.34
CA VAL A 39 9.67 5.49 2.55
C VAL A 39 9.93 4.93 3.95
N LEU A 40 11.19 4.95 4.42
CA LEU A 40 11.56 4.46 5.75
C LEU A 40 10.96 5.29 6.90
N ASN A 41 10.69 6.58 6.65
CA ASN A 41 10.00 7.44 7.59
C ASN A 41 8.48 7.36 7.48
N PHE A 42 7.96 6.45 6.64
CA PHE A 42 6.55 6.31 6.32
C PHE A 42 5.89 7.63 5.86
N ASP A 43 6.63 8.43 5.08
CA ASP A 43 6.07 9.58 4.42
C ASP A 43 4.88 9.16 3.54
N TYR A 44 3.77 9.88 3.67
CA TYR A 44 2.51 9.50 3.04
C TYR A 44 2.64 9.37 1.52
N ASP A 45 3.24 10.35 0.84
CA ASP A 45 3.30 10.37 -0.62
C ASP A 45 4.23 9.26 -1.13
N ALA A 46 5.35 9.04 -0.44
CA ALA A 46 6.29 7.99 -0.78
C ALA A 46 5.68 6.59 -0.61
N VAL A 47 5.05 6.33 0.55
CA VAL A 47 4.41 5.04 0.83
C VAL A 47 3.19 4.83 -0.04
N SER A 48 2.35 5.84 -0.25
CA SER A 48 1.18 5.76 -1.15
C SER A 48 1.62 5.35 -2.55
N THR A 49 2.63 6.03 -3.09
CA THR A 49 3.21 5.68 -4.39
C THR A 49 3.73 4.25 -4.43
N LEU A 50 4.44 3.80 -3.40
CA LEU A 50 4.92 2.43 -3.31
C LEU A 50 3.77 1.41 -3.27
N LEU A 51 2.75 1.63 -2.44
CA LEU A 51 1.59 0.74 -2.28
C LEU A 51 0.85 0.55 -3.62
N THR A 52 0.78 1.57 -4.49
CA THR A 52 0.20 1.39 -5.85
C THR A 52 0.98 0.40 -6.74
N ARG A 53 2.22 0.07 -6.39
CA ARG A 53 3.13 -0.79 -7.16
C ARG A 53 3.21 -2.21 -6.59
N VAL A 54 3.04 -2.37 -5.27
CA VAL A 54 3.37 -3.60 -4.55
C VAL A 54 2.15 -4.27 -3.91
N THR A 55 0.93 -3.94 -4.32
CA THR A 55 -0.31 -4.49 -3.72
C THR A 55 -1.09 -5.38 -4.67
N ALA A 56 -1.80 -6.36 -4.10
CA ALA A 56 -2.78 -7.21 -4.77
C ALA A 56 -4.05 -7.35 -3.91
N PRO A 57 -5.24 -6.93 -4.37
CA PRO A 57 -5.49 -6.22 -5.63
C PRO A 57 -4.70 -4.91 -5.69
N GLN A 58 -4.32 -4.49 -6.90
CA GLN A 58 -3.53 -3.26 -7.08
C GLN A 58 -4.35 -2.07 -6.57
N LEU A 59 -3.82 -1.38 -5.56
CA LEU A 59 -4.37 -0.14 -5.05
C LEU A 59 -4.08 1.03 -6.00
N THR A 60 -5.05 1.94 -6.12
CA THR A 60 -4.88 3.22 -6.79
C THR A 60 -4.67 4.32 -5.75
N THR A 61 -4.18 5.48 -6.18
CA THR A 61 -4.03 6.66 -5.31
C THR A 61 -5.38 7.07 -4.70
N THR A 62 -6.48 6.95 -5.44
CA THR A 62 -7.82 7.26 -4.93
C THR A 62 -8.20 6.32 -3.78
N ASP A 63 -7.96 5.01 -3.92
CA ASP A 63 -8.26 4.06 -2.84
C ASP A 63 -7.49 4.42 -1.57
N ILE A 64 -6.18 4.68 -1.70
CA ILE A 64 -5.29 5.00 -0.57
C ILE A 64 -5.71 6.33 0.08
N SER A 65 -6.07 7.35 -0.71
CA SER A 65 -6.50 8.66 -0.19
C SER A 65 -7.81 8.62 0.59
N SER A 66 -8.67 7.64 0.29
CA SER A 66 -9.97 7.43 0.94
C SER A 66 -9.96 6.30 1.98
N MET A 67 -8.82 5.63 2.17
CA MET A 67 -8.65 4.50 3.07
C MET A 67 -8.69 4.96 4.52
N ALA A 68 -9.23 4.12 5.41
CA ALA A 68 -9.15 4.36 6.84
C ALA A 68 -7.68 4.44 7.27
N THR A 69 -7.34 5.44 8.11
CA THR A 69 -5.95 5.66 8.55
C THR A 69 -5.34 4.41 9.22
N GLY A 70 -6.13 3.65 9.98
CA GLY A 70 -5.67 2.40 10.60
C GLY A 70 -5.29 1.32 9.57
N ASP A 71 -6.03 1.21 8.47
CA ASP A 71 -5.74 0.26 7.39
C ASP A 71 -4.47 0.69 6.63
N PHE A 72 -4.27 1.99 6.43
CA PHE A 72 -3.04 2.53 5.84
C PHE A 72 -1.82 2.24 6.72
N THR A 73 -1.92 2.48 8.02
CA THR A 73 -0.84 2.16 8.97
C THR A 73 -0.54 0.65 9.00
N ALA A 74 -1.55 -0.21 8.97
CA ALA A 74 -1.35 -1.66 8.90
C ALA A 74 -0.61 -2.08 7.62
N LEU A 75 -0.90 -1.44 6.48
CA LEU A 75 -0.12 -1.65 5.25
C LEU A 75 1.32 -1.12 5.36
N CYS A 76 1.55 -0.01 6.08
CA CYS A 76 2.90 0.50 6.36
C CYS A 76 3.72 -0.52 7.18
N GLU A 77 3.12 -1.13 8.20
CA GLU A 77 3.76 -2.18 8.99
C GLU A 77 4.14 -3.38 8.12
N GLU A 78 3.24 -3.81 7.25
CA GLU A 78 3.46 -4.97 6.35
C GLU A 78 4.56 -4.74 5.30
N ILE A 79 4.83 -3.49 4.90
CA ILE A 79 5.94 -3.16 3.96
C ILE A 79 7.28 -2.95 4.66
N THR A 80 7.31 -2.79 5.99
CA THR A 80 8.54 -2.58 6.78
C THR A 80 9.62 -3.65 6.54
N PRO A 81 9.29 -4.95 6.31
CA PRO A 81 10.27 -6.01 6.07
C PRO A 81 11.00 -5.95 4.72
N PHE A 82 11.04 -4.79 4.03
CA PHE A 82 11.80 -4.56 2.78
C PHE A 82 12.96 -5.53 2.53
#